data_AF-A0A5D6UXA5-F1
#
_entry.id   AF-A0A5D6UXA5-F1
#
_cell.length_a   1.000
_cell.length_b   1.000
_cell.length_c   1.000
_cell.angle_alpha   90.00
_cell.angle_beta   90.00
_cell.angle_gamma   90.00
#
_symmetry.space_group_name_H-M   'P 1'
#
loop_
_entity.id
_entity.type
_entity.pdbx_description
1 polymer ?
#
loop_
_entity_poly.entity_id
_entity_poly.type
_entity_poly.pdbx_seq_one_letter_code
_entity_poly.pdbx_strand_id
1 'polypeptide(L)'
;MQVSVASSPALPTSPARRLRPEALGYKGVVAASLIIGAWASLLVFLLVFYRPDWQTPWPYLLVLAQTHLYTGLFITAHDAMHGVVSPHRRLNDALGLLTAGLFAFNWFPRMLPKHHAHHRHVATPDDPDYHDARHPGFVPWFIRFAWNYVTVWQVLLMAATYNVLKLFFPAEQVIAFWMIPAVLATLQLFYFGTYLPHRGEHAPDNPHKSRSQLRQHVWAFVSCYFFGYHYEHHDQPFLPWWRLWQAKR
;
A
#
# COMPACT_ATOMS: atom_id res chain seq x y z
N MET A 1 45.93 1.11 27.40
CA MET A 1 45.75 2.05 26.27
C MET A 1 44.31 1.92 25.79
N GLN A 2 43.39 2.69 26.37
CA GLN A 2 41.97 2.71 25.99
C GLN A 2 41.81 3.69 24.83
N VAL A 3 41.43 3.19 23.65
CA VAL A 3 41.07 4.04 22.51
C VAL A 3 39.64 4.49 22.73
N SER A 4 39.48 5.75 23.14
CA SER A 4 38.18 6.44 23.18
C SER A 4 37.69 6.61 21.74
N VAL A 5 36.61 5.92 21.39
CA VAL A 5 35.90 6.14 20.12
C VAL A 5 35.08 7.41 20.30
N ALA A 6 35.60 8.52 19.78
CA ALA A 6 34.86 9.77 19.71
C ALA A 6 33.57 9.55 18.90
N SER A 7 32.43 9.70 19.55
CA SER A 7 31.13 9.76 18.88
C SER A 7 31.10 11.01 18.00
N SER A 8 31.04 10.81 16.68
CA SER A 8 30.83 11.91 15.75
C SER A 8 29.51 12.62 16.08
N PRO A 9 29.47 13.96 16.12
CA PRO A 9 28.22 14.68 16.32
C PRO A 9 27.30 14.37 15.14
N ALA A 10 26.09 13.89 15.44
CA ALA A 10 25.05 13.71 14.44
C ALA A 10 24.81 15.06 13.75
N LEU A 11 25.01 15.09 12.42
CA LEU A 11 24.69 16.27 11.62
C LEU A 11 23.22 16.63 11.86
N PRO A 12 22.89 17.91 12.08
CA PRO A 12 21.50 18.33 12.26
C PRO A 12 20.72 17.92 11.02
N THR A 13 19.78 16.99 11.18
CA THR A 13 18.90 16.58 10.10
C THR A 13 18.09 17.80 9.68
N SER A 14 18.23 18.22 8.43
CA SER A 14 17.45 19.33 7.88
C SER A 14 15.96 19.05 8.14
N PRO A 15 15.19 20.00 8.71
CA PRO A 15 13.78 19.77 8.97
C PRO A 15 13.06 19.43 7.67
N ALA A 16 12.17 18.43 7.70
CA ALA A 16 11.32 18.11 6.55
C ALA A 16 10.70 19.37 5.99
N ARG A 17 10.77 19.52 4.67
CA ARG A 17 10.06 20.57 3.97
C ARG A 17 8.55 20.33 4.13
N ARG A 18 7.91 21.09 5.02
CA ARG A 18 6.45 21.17 5.08
C ARG A 18 5.93 21.93 3.88
N LEU A 19 5.17 21.25 3.04
CA LEU A 19 4.48 21.82 1.89
C LEU A 19 3.16 22.43 2.34
N ARG A 20 2.67 23.42 1.59
CA ARG A 20 1.32 23.95 1.80
C ARG A 20 0.32 23.04 1.06
N PRO A 21 -0.87 22.79 1.62
CA PRO A 21 -1.94 22.14 0.88
C PRO A 21 -2.24 22.91 -0.41
N GLU A 22 -2.26 22.20 -1.54
CA GLU A 22 -2.58 22.74 -2.85
C GLU A 22 -3.85 22.03 -3.36
N ALA A 23 -4.74 22.78 -4.00
CA ALA A 23 -5.94 22.20 -4.61
C ALA A 23 -5.55 21.24 -5.75
N LEU A 24 -5.73 19.94 -5.53
CA LEU A 24 -5.43 18.90 -6.52
C LEU A 24 -6.46 18.84 -7.65
N GLY A 25 -7.63 19.42 -7.44
CA GLY A 25 -8.78 19.29 -8.34
C GLY A 25 -9.10 17.81 -8.58
N TYR A 26 -9.26 17.43 -9.84
CA TYR A 26 -9.59 16.05 -10.23
C TYR A 26 -8.38 15.21 -10.66
N LYS A 27 -7.15 15.67 -10.40
CA LYS A 27 -5.93 14.91 -10.77
C LYS A 27 -5.91 13.52 -10.13
N GLY A 28 -6.39 13.38 -8.89
CA GLY A 28 -6.51 12.09 -8.22
C GLY A 28 -7.55 11.18 -8.87
N VAL A 29 -8.68 11.72 -9.34
CA VAL A 29 -9.66 10.96 -10.12
C VAL A 29 -9.05 10.43 -11.41
N VAL A 30 -8.27 11.26 -12.14
CA VAL A 30 -7.55 10.81 -13.33
C VAL A 30 -6.58 9.68 -13.01
N ALA A 31 -5.77 9.81 -11.94
CA ALA A 31 -4.85 8.76 -11.51
C ALA A 31 -5.59 7.46 -11.14
N ALA A 32 -6.69 7.57 -10.37
CA ALA A 32 -7.55 6.44 -10.01
C ALA A 32 -8.11 5.73 -11.24
N SER A 33 -8.67 6.48 -12.20
CA SER A 33 -9.20 5.94 -13.45
C SER A 33 -8.14 5.25 -14.30
N LEU A 34 -6.93 5.82 -14.39
CA LEU A 34 -5.81 5.20 -15.12
C LEU A 34 -5.37 3.89 -14.46
N ILE A 35 -5.29 3.85 -13.13
CA ILE A 35 -4.92 2.63 -12.39
C ILE A 35 -5.99 1.55 -12.56
N ILE A 36 -7.27 1.87 -12.37
CA ILE A 36 -8.39 0.93 -12.55
C ILE A 36 -8.42 0.42 -13.99
N GLY A 37 -8.32 1.33 -14.97
CA GLY A 37 -8.33 1.00 -16.39
C GLY A 37 -7.15 0.10 -16.78
N ALA A 38 -5.93 0.42 -16.33
CA ALA A 38 -4.74 -0.39 -16.58
C ALA A 38 -4.86 -1.78 -15.92
N TRP A 39 -5.30 -1.83 -14.65
CA TRP A 39 -5.50 -3.08 -13.92
C TRP A 39 -6.51 -3.99 -14.62
N ALA A 40 -7.67 -3.44 -14.99
CA ALA A 40 -8.73 -4.20 -15.65
C ALA A 40 -8.31 -4.64 -17.05
N SER A 41 -7.69 -3.75 -17.83
CA SER A 41 -7.25 -4.06 -19.19
C SER A 41 -6.17 -5.14 -19.20
N LEU A 42 -5.18 -5.05 -18.30
CA LEU A 42 -4.14 -6.06 -18.19
C LEU A 42 -4.73 -7.40 -17.71
N LEU A 43 -5.61 -7.38 -16.71
CA LEU A 43 -6.26 -8.60 -16.24
C LEU A 43 -7.10 -9.28 -17.34
N VAL A 44 -7.89 -8.50 -18.08
CA VAL A 44 -8.67 -9.02 -19.23
C VAL A 44 -7.74 -9.59 -20.29
N PHE A 45 -6.66 -8.89 -20.63
CA PHE A 45 -5.65 -9.42 -21.55
C PHE A 45 -5.08 -10.76 -21.10
N LEU A 46 -4.69 -10.84 -19.82
CA LEU A 46 -4.06 -12.02 -19.24
C LEU A 46 -4.98 -13.23 -19.14
N LEU A 47 -6.30 -13.03 -18.92
CA LEU A 47 -7.25 -14.13 -18.79
C LEU A 47 -7.87 -14.56 -20.14
N VAL A 48 -8.08 -13.62 -21.06
CA VAL A 48 -8.80 -13.89 -22.31
C VAL A 48 -7.83 -14.23 -23.45
N PHE A 49 -6.80 -13.40 -23.64
CA PHE A 49 -6.00 -13.40 -24.85
C PHE A 49 -4.61 -14.01 -24.66
N TYR A 50 -4.01 -13.87 -23.48
CA TYR A 50 -2.67 -14.39 -23.23
C TYR A 50 -2.67 -15.92 -23.14
N ARG A 51 -1.60 -16.54 -23.64
CA ARG A 51 -1.34 -17.98 -23.54
C ARG A 51 0.04 -18.14 -22.93
N PRO A 52 0.14 -18.38 -21.61
CA PRO A 52 1.41 -18.33 -20.91
C PRO A 52 2.32 -19.50 -21.31
N ASP A 53 3.56 -19.18 -21.69
CA ASP A 53 4.67 -20.13 -21.70
C ASP A 53 5.50 -19.95 -20.43
N TRP A 54 5.29 -20.85 -19.47
CA TRP A 54 5.94 -20.85 -18.15
C TRP A 54 7.44 -21.11 -18.18
N GLN A 55 8.00 -21.52 -19.33
CA GLN A 55 9.44 -21.68 -19.54
C GLN A 55 10.14 -20.35 -19.85
N THR A 56 9.37 -19.30 -20.14
CA THR A 56 9.89 -17.95 -20.42
C THR A 56 9.71 -17.03 -19.21
N PRO A 57 10.44 -15.91 -19.11
CA PRO A 57 10.27 -14.97 -18.00
C PRO A 57 8.94 -14.18 -18.05
N TRP A 58 8.23 -14.17 -19.19
CA TRP A 58 7.12 -13.25 -19.43
C TRP A 58 5.92 -13.42 -18.48
N PRO A 59 5.42 -14.64 -18.20
CA PRO A 59 4.32 -14.80 -17.25
C PRO A 59 4.67 -14.20 -15.88
N TYR A 60 5.88 -14.42 -15.38
CA TYR A 60 6.31 -13.91 -14.07
C TYR A 60 6.42 -12.38 -14.04
N LEU A 61 6.95 -11.77 -15.11
CA LEU A 61 6.98 -10.31 -15.24
C LEU A 61 5.57 -9.71 -15.29
N LEU A 62 4.63 -10.39 -15.96
CA LEU A 62 3.23 -9.98 -16.02
C LEU A 62 2.51 -10.16 -14.68
N VAL A 63 2.83 -11.21 -13.91
CA VAL A 63 2.37 -11.35 -12.51
C VAL A 63 2.84 -10.16 -11.67
N LEU A 64 4.10 -9.75 -11.79
CA LEU A 64 4.63 -8.60 -11.06
C LEU A 64 3.99 -7.28 -11.51
N ALA A 65 3.77 -7.10 -12.81
CA ALA A 65 3.07 -5.92 -13.34
C ALA A 65 1.62 -5.86 -12.82
N GLN A 66 0.90 -6.97 -12.85
CA GLN A 66 -0.46 -7.06 -12.32
C GLN A 66 -0.47 -6.84 -10.80
N THR A 67 0.53 -7.34 -10.07
CA THR A 67 0.72 -7.11 -8.62
C THR A 67 0.87 -5.62 -8.33
N HIS A 68 1.73 -4.93 -9.10
CA HIS A 68 1.92 -3.50 -8.96
C HIS A 68 0.61 -2.73 -9.19
N LEU A 69 -0.18 -3.09 -10.19
CA LEU A 69 -1.50 -2.48 -10.43
C LEU A 69 -2.51 -2.77 -9.31
N TYR A 70 -2.49 -3.97 -8.72
CA TYR A 70 -3.26 -4.26 -7.50
C TYR A 70 -2.84 -3.34 -6.35
N THR A 71 -1.55 -3.18 -6.10
CA THR A 71 -1.04 -2.22 -5.10
C THR A 71 -1.55 -0.82 -5.40
N GLY A 72 -1.59 -0.40 -6.67
CA GLY A 72 -2.18 0.88 -7.10
C GLY A 72 -3.66 1.03 -6.75
N LEU A 73 -4.47 -0.03 -6.84
CA LEU A 73 -5.87 -0.01 -6.41
C LEU A 73 -5.97 0.32 -4.91
N PHE A 74 -5.18 -0.36 -4.08
CA PHE A 74 -5.21 -0.10 -2.64
C PHE A 74 -4.66 1.28 -2.30
N ILE A 75 -3.60 1.74 -2.96
CA ILE A 75 -3.08 3.11 -2.79
C ILE A 75 -4.14 4.14 -3.16
N THR A 76 -4.94 3.89 -4.19
CA THR A 76 -6.10 4.74 -4.52
C THR A 76 -7.15 4.72 -3.41
N ALA A 77 -7.44 3.55 -2.83
CA ALA A 77 -8.37 3.45 -1.70
C ALA A 77 -7.84 4.21 -0.47
N HIS A 78 -6.56 4.07 -0.18
CA HIS A 78 -5.87 4.77 0.89
C HIS A 78 -5.92 6.30 0.70
N ASP A 79 -5.59 6.81 -0.49
CA ASP A 79 -5.66 8.24 -0.80
C ASP A 79 -7.12 8.75 -0.70
N ALA A 80 -8.10 7.92 -1.03
CA ALA A 80 -9.52 8.24 -0.81
C ALA A 80 -9.87 8.33 0.68
N MET A 81 -9.25 7.54 1.57
CA MET A 81 -9.44 7.67 3.02
C MET A 81 -8.94 9.02 3.55
N HIS A 82 -7.91 9.58 2.93
CA HIS A 82 -7.42 10.93 3.22
C HIS A 82 -8.19 12.04 2.49
N GLY A 83 -9.12 11.68 1.62
CA GLY A 83 -9.92 12.64 0.84
C GLY A 83 -9.12 13.37 -0.25
N VAL A 84 -7.97 12.83 -0.68
CA VAL A 84 -7.06 13.51 -1.62
C VAL A 84 -7.25 13.10 -3.08
N VAL A 85 -8.20 12.19 -3.37
CA VAL A 85 -8.52 11.77 -4.74
C VAL A 85 -9.37 12.82 -5.47
N SER A 86 -10.30 13.48 -4.75
CA SER A 86 -11.22 14.51 -5.28
C SER A 86 -11.53 15.59 -4.24
N PRO A 87 -11.89 16.82 -4.63
CA PRO A 87 -12.48 17.80 -3.70
C PRO A 87 -13.84 17.35 -3.14
N HIS A 88 -14.51 16.37 -3.75
CA HIS A 88 -15.82 15.91 -3.32
C HIS A 88 -15.72 14.64 -2.47
N ARG A 89 -16.13 14.72 -1.20
CA ARG A 89 -16.10 13.58 -0.28
C ARG A 89 -16.81 12.34 -0.82
N ARG A 90 -18.02 12.50 -1.38
CA ARG A 90 -18.78 11.37 -1.95
C ARG A 90 -18.03 10.65 -3.06
N LEU A 91 -17.25 11.38 -3.86
CA LEU A 91 -16.46 10.78 -4.94
C LEU A 91 -15.23 10.04 -4.38
N ASN A 92 -14.60 10.56 -3.33
CA ASN A 92 -13.56 9.82 -2.61
C ASN A 92 -14.14 8.52 -2.04
N ASP A 93 -15.26 8.59 -1.31
CA ASP A 93 -15.89 7.42 -0.69
C ASP A 93 -16.26 6.36 -1.76
N ALA A 94 -16.81 6.79 -2.90
CA ALA A 94 -17.18 5.89 -3.99
C ALA A 94 -15.96 5.23 -4.66
N LEU A 95 -14.93 6.01 -5.00
CA LEU A 95 -13.71 5.48 -5.61
C LEU A 95 -12.95 4.59 -4.62
N GLY A 96 -12.87 4.99 -3.36
CA GLY A 96 -12.24 4.21 -2.30
C GLY A 96 -12.95 2.89 -2.04
N LEU A 97 -14.28 2.89 -2.05
CA LEU A 97 -15.07 1.65 -1.97
C LEU A 97 -14.82 0.74 -3.18
N LEU A 98 -14.84 1.30 -4.39
CA LEU A 98 -14.60 0.55 -5.61
C LEU A 98 -13.21 -0.09 -5.61
N THR A 99 -12.15 0.68 -5.39
CA THR A 99 -10.78 0.15 -5.47
C THR A 99 -10.43 -0.77 -4.32
N ALA A 100 -10.95 -0.54 -3.11
CA ALA A 100 -10.87 -1.49 -2.01
C ALA A 100 -11.58 -2.81 -2.33
N GLY A 101 -12.77 -2.73 -2.94
CA GLY A 101 -13.54 -3.88 -3.39
C GLY A 101 -12.80 -4.69 -4.46
N LEU A 102 -12.27 -4.02 -5.48
CA LEU A 102 -11.49 -4.66 -6.56
C LEU A 102 -10.20 -5.30 -6.04
N PHE A 103 -9.58 -4.74 -5.00
CA PHE A 103 -8.32 -5.26 -4.46
C PHE A 103 -8.49 -6.65 -3.83
N ALA A 104 -9.41 -6.79 -2.88
CA ALA A 104 -9.62 -8.06 -2.15
C ALA A 104 -11.00 -8.10 -1.45
N PHE A 105 -12.02 -7.51 -2.07
CA PHE A 105 -13.34 -7.29 -1.46
C PHE A 105 -13.26 -6.53 -0.13
N ASN A 106 -12.25 -5.67 0.03
CA ASN A 106 -12.05 -4.91 1.26
C ASN A 106 -13.20 -3.94 1.48
N TRP A 107 -13.70 -3.87 2.72
CA TRP A 107 -14.80 -2.98 3.07
C TRP A 107 -14.29 -1.60 3.52
N PHE A 108 -14.34 -0.63 2.61
CA PHE A 108 -13.83 0.73 2.84
C PHE A 108 -14.34 1.41 4.12
N PRO A 109 -15.64 1.38 4.48
CA PRO A 109 -16.13 1.98 5.72
C PRO A 109 -15.55 1.37 7.01
N ARG A 110 -15.08 0.12 6.98
CA ARG A 110 -14.37 -0.49 8.12
C ARG A 110 -12.90 -0.12 8.15
N MET A 111 -12.27 0.07 6.99
CA MET A 111 -10.85 0.43 6.91
C MET A 111 -10.61 1.90 7.27
N LEU A 112 -11.47 2.82 6.83
CA LEU A 112 -11.33 4.26 7.07
C LEU A 112 -11.07 4.63 8.55
N PRO A 113 -11.89 4.21 9.53
CA PRO A 113 -11.63 4.54 10.94
C PRO A 113 -10.37 3.87 11.48
N LYS A 114 -10.02 2.65 11.03
CA LYS A 114 -8.79 1.96 11.43
C LYS A 114 -7.56 2.68 10.94
N HIS A 115 -7.55 3.08 9.67
CA HIS A 115 -6.47 3.84 9.07
C HIS A 115 -6.22 5.16 9.81
N HIS A 116 -7.28 5.90 10.13
CA HIS A 116 -7.12 7.10 10.96
C HIS A 116 -6.71 6.79 12.41
N ALA A 117 -7.07 5.64 12.97
CA ALA A 117 -6.58 5.22 14.29
C ALA A 117 -5.08 4.93 14.26
N HIS A 118 -4.57 4.30 13.20
CA HIS A 118 -3.15 4.11 12.96
C HIS A 118 -2.41 5.45 12.97
N HIS A 119 -2.85 6.44 12.19
CA HIS A 119 -2.25 7.79 12.18
C HIS A 119 -2.24 8.50 13.53
N ARG A 120 -3.28 8.32 14.36
CA ARG A 120 -3.40 9.02 15.65
C ARG A 120 -2.62 8.36 16.76
N HIS A 121 -2.48 7.04 16.72
CA HIS A 121 -2.00 6.24 17.85
C HIS A 121 -0.75 5.43 17.51
N VAL A 122 0.01 5.85 16.49
CA VAL A 122 1.22 5.18 15.99
C VAL A 122 2.09 4.62 17.12
N ALA A 123 2.47 3.34 16.98
CA ALA A 123 3.32 2.64 17.95
C ALA A 123 2.77 2.55 19.39
N THR A 124 1.44 2.56 19.55
CA THR A 124 0.76 2.30 20.83
C THR A 124 -0.18 1.09 20.70
N PRO A 125 -0.70 0.53 21.82
CA PRO A 125 -1.68 -0.55 21.77
C PRO A 125 -2.98 -0.23 20.99
N ASP A 126 -3.32 1.05 20.82
CA ASP A 126 -4.52 1.51 20.10
C ASP A 126 -4.32 1.63 18.58
N ASP A 127 -3.10 1.44 18.09
CA ASP A 127 -2.80 1.36 16.66
C ASP A 127 -3.14 -0.03 16.12
N PRO A 128 -4.10 -0.17 15.18
CA PRO A 128 -4.48 -1.46 14.63
C PRO A 128 -3.35 -2.15 13.86
N ASP A 129 -2.35 -1.40 13.40
CA ASP A 129 -1.24 -1.90 12.60
C ASP A 129 0.02 -2.12 13.45
N TYR A 130 0.00 -1.68 14.71
CA TYR A 130 1.10 -1.89 15.63
C TYR A 130 1.18 -3.35 16.07
N HIS A 131 2.38 -3.90 16.04
CA HIS A 131 2.72 -5.17 16.64
C HIS A 131 3.66 -4.94 17.80
N ASP A 132 3.41 -5.61 18.92
CA ASP A 132 4.17 -5.37 20.14
C ASP A 132 5.68 -5.53 19.91
N ALA A 133 6.46 -4.66 20.58
CA ALA A 133 7.92 -4.69 20.51
C ALA A 133 8.54 -5.99 21.08
N ARG A 134 7.73 -6.87 21.69
CA ARG A 134 8.17 -8.12 22.30
C ARG A 134 8.28 -9.26 21.30
N HIS A 135 7.46 -9.28 20.24
CA HIS A 135 7.56 -10.27 19.16
C HIS A 135 7.64 -9.59 17.78
N PRO A 136 8.75 -8.91 17.45
CA PRO A 136 8.89 -8.08 16.25
C PRO A 136 9.04 -8.87 14.93
N GLY A 137 8.79 -10.19 14.96
CA GLY A 137 8.98 -11.06 13.80
C GLY A 137 8.05 -10.68 12.65
N PHE A 138 8.59 -10.69 11.43
CA PHE A 138 7.83 -10.35 10.22
C PHE A 138 6.55 -11.20 10.08
N VAL A 139 6.66 -12.52 10.26
CA VAL A 139 5.54 -13.46 10.04
C VAL A 139 4.42 -13.29 11.07
N PRO A 140 4.68 -13.31 12.41
CA PRO A 140 3.64 -13.02 13.41
C PRO A 140 2.93 -11.69 13.18
N TRP A 141 3.69 -10.64 12.82
CA TRP A 141 3.10 -9.34 12.52
C TRP A 141 2.23 -9.37 11.27
N PHE A 142 2.70 -9.97 10.19
CA PHE A 142 1.89 -10.10 8.98
C PHE A 142 0.58 -10.85 9.24
N ILE A 143 0.62 -11.92 10.05
CA ILE A 143 -0.57 -12.67 10.44
C ILE A 143 -1.55 -11.79 11.23
N ARG A 144 -1.08 -11.06 12.25
CA ARG A 144 -1.93 -10.14 13.03
C ARG A 144 -2.54 -9.05 12.14
N PHE A 145 -1.73 -8.46 11.26
CA PHE A 145 -2.18 -7.47 10.29
C PHE A 145 -3.27 -8.05 9.39
N ALA A 146 -3.04 -9.20 8.78
CA ALA A 146 -4.01 -9.87 7.92
C ALA A 146 -5.32 -10.15 8.67
N TRP A 147 -5.28 -10.63 9.92
CA TRP A 147 -6.48 -10.86 10.74
C TRP A 147 -7.28 -9.60 11.05
N ASN A 148 -6.63 -8.43 11.09
CA ASN A 148 -7.30 -7.16 11.33
C ASN A 148 -8.12 -6.69 10.12
N TYR A 149 -7.74 -7.08 8.91
CA TYR A 149 -8.32 -6.56 7.67
C TYR A 149 -9.05 -7.59 6.82
N VAL A 150 -8.63 -8.85 6.85
CA VAL A 150 -9.24 -9.96 6.10
C VAL A 150 -10.31 -10.63 6.94
N THR A 151 -11.52 -10.72 6.38
CA THR A 151 -12.67 -11.37 6.99
C THR A 151 -13.00 -12.69 6.29
N VAL A 152 -13.69 -13.59 6.99
CA VAL A 152 -14.18 -14.84 6.38
C VAL A 152 -15.05 -14.59 5.15
N TRP A 153 -15.85 -13.52 5.14
CA TRP A 153 -16.67 -13.16 3.98
C TRP A 153 -15.86 -12.79 2.76
N GLN A 154 -14.74 -12.08 2.93
CA GLN A 154 -13.84 -11.80 1.82
C GLN A 154 -13.25 -13.08 1.26
N VAL A 155 -12.83 -14.01 2.12
CA VAL A 155 -12.31 -15.32 1.69
C VAL A 155 -13.37 -16.10 0.93
N LEU A 156 -14.62 -16.13 1.41
CA LEU A 156 -15.73 -16.77 0.71
C LEU A 156 -16.06 -16.11 -0.63
N LEU A 157 -16.06 -14.77 -0.70
CA LEU A 157 -16.29 -14.02 -1.95
C LEU A 157 -15.16 -14.26 -2.96
N MET A 158 -13.90 -14.29 -2.51
CA MET A 158 -12.76 -14.64 -3.36
C MET A 158 -12.86 -16.08 -3.86
N ALA A 159 -13.23 -17.03 -2.99
CA ALA A 159 -13.41 -18.43 -3.37
C ALA A 159 -14.57 -18.60 -4.36
N ALA A 160 -15.71 -17.92 -4.15
CA ALA A 160 -16.83 -17.93 -5.08
C ALA A 160 -16.42 -17.33 -6.44
N THR A 161 -15.73 -16.18 -6.43
CA THR A 161 -15.23 -15.52 -7.64
C THR A 161 -14.27 -16.43 -8.41
N TYR A 162 -13.32 -17.07 -7.74
CA TYR A 162 -12.43 -18.05 -8.35
C TYR A 162 -13.21 -19.20 -9.00
N ASN A 163 -14.21 -19.77 -8.30
CA ASN A 163 -15.00 -20.87 -8.82
C ASN A 163 -15.89 -20.47 -10.01
N VAL A 164 -16.30 -19.20 -10.11
CA VAL A 164 -17.00 -18.68 -11.29
C VAL A 164 -16.02 -18.44 -12.44
N LEU A 165 -14.90 -17.75 -12.19
CA LEU A 165 -13.91 -17.42 -13.23
C LEU A 165 -13.34 -18.68 -13.91
N LYS A 166 -13.08 -19.75 -13.15
CA LYS A 166 -12.55 -21.00 -13.71
C LYS A 166 -13.52 -21.75 -14.65
N LEU A 167 -14.80 -21.34 -14.71
CA LEU A 167 -15.75 -21.86 -15.70
C LEU A 167 -15.50 -21.27 -17.09
N PHE A 168 -14.85 -20.11 -17.16
CA PHE A 168 -14.61 -19.37 -18.40
C PHE A 168 -13.13 -19.30 -18.79
N PHE A 169 -12.22 -19.41 -17.82
CA PHE A 169 -10.79 -19.26 -18.01
C PHE A 169 -10.01 -20.43 -17.42
N PRO A 170 -8.84 -20.80 -17.99
CA PRO A 170 -8.00 -21.84 -17.41
C PRO A 170 -7.59 -21.51 -15.97
N ALA A 171 -7.70 -22.49 -15.08
CA ALA A 171 -7.52 -22.28 -13.65
C ALA A 171 -6.13 -21.71 -13.31
N GLU A 172 -5.10 -22.15 -14.02
CA GLU A 172 -3.73 -21.67 -13.87
C GLU A 172 -3.60 -20.16 -14.16
N GLN A 173 -4.36 -19.62 -15.13
CA GLN A 173 -4.34 -18.19 -15.44
C GLN A 173 -5.08 -17.39 -14.37
N VAL A 174 -6.22 -17.88 -13.86
CA VAL A 174 -6.94 -17.24 -12.75
C VAL A 174 -6.07 -17.22 -11.50
N ILE A 175 -5.40 -18.33 -11.19
CA ILE A 175 -4.48 -18.41 -10.05
C ILE A 175 -3.32 -17.42 -10.24
N ALA A 176 -2.65 -17.46 -11.39
CA ALA A 176 -1.43 -16.70 -11.59
C ALA A 176 -1.65 -15.19 -11.76
N PHE A 177 -2.73 -14.77 -12.43
CA PHE A 177 -2.92 -13.37 -12.81
C PHE A 177 -4.02 -12.66 -12.02
N TRP A 178 -4.88 -13.38 -11.30
CA TRP A 178 -5.88 -12.75 -10.44
C TRP A 178 -5.58 -12.96 -8.95
N MET A 179 -5.34 -14.20 -8.52
CA MET A 179 -5.18 -14.55 -7.10
C MET A 179 -3.79 -14.24 -6.54
N ILE A 180 -2.73 -14.74 -7.18
CA ILE A 180 -1.34 -14.51 -6.75
C ILE A 180 -1.02 -13.00 -6.67
N PRO A 181 -1.37 -12.16 -7.66
CA PRO A 181 -1.08 -10.74 -7.60
C PRO A 181 -1.75 -9.99 -6.44
N ALA A 182 -3.00 -10.36 -6.09
CA ALA A 182 -3.68 -9.77 -4.93
C ALA A 182 -2.99 -10.13 -3.60
N VAL A 183 -2.52 -11.38 -3.47
CA VAL A 183 -1.76 -11.83 -2.29
C VAL A 183 -0.40 -11.13 -2.22
N LEU A 184 0.34 -11.08 -3.33
CA LEU A 184 1.62 -10.41 -3.41
C LEU A 184 1.50 -8.91 -3.13
N ALA A 185 0.45 -8.26 -3.62
CA ALA A 185 0.18 -6.85 -3.35
C ALA A 185 -0.12 -6.61 -1.86
N THR A 186 -0.84 -7.53 -1.21
CA THR A 186 -1.06 -7.47 0.25
C THR A 186 0.25 -7.56 1.02
N LEU A 187 1.14 -8.48 0.64
CA LEU A 187 2.48 -8.60 1.21
C LEU A 187 3.32 -7.35 0.95
N GLN A 188 3.25 -6.79 -0.26
CA GLN A 188 3.97 -5.57 -0.66
C GLN A 188 3.52 -4.37 0.18
N LEU A 189 2.22 -4.16 0.31
CA LEU A 189 1.62 -3.10 1.14
C LEU A 189 2.03 -3.24 2.60
N PHE A 190 1.92 -4.43 3.17
CA PHE A 190 2.35 -4.67 4.54
C PHE A 190 3.85 -4.39 4.71
N TYR A 191 4.69 -4.91 3.81
CA TYR A 191 6.13 -4.76 3.93
C TYR A 191 6.58 -3.30 3.86
N PHE A 192 6.16 -2.57 2.81
CA PHE A 192 6.61 -1.20 2.57
C PHE A 192 5.79 -0.13 3.30
N GLY A 193 4.54 -0.42 3.62
CA GLY A 193 3.60 0.50 4.24
C GLY A 193 3.41 0.33 5.74
N THR A 194 3.81 -0.81 6.32
CA THR A 194 3.60 -1.08 7.75
C THR A 194 4.88 -1.58 8.43
N TYR A 195 5.40 -2.73 7.99
CA TYR A 195 6.52 -3.38 8.66
C TYR A 195 7.81 -2.57 8.60
N LEU A 196 8.30 -2.23 7.40
CA LEU A 196 9.57 -1.54 7.24
C LEU A 196 9.56 -0.13 7.87
N PRO A 197 8.50 0.69 7.70
CA PRO A 197 8.43 2.00 8.34
C PRO A 197 8.42 1.93 9.86
N HIS A 198 7.70 0.98 10.46
CA HIS A 198 7.40 0.99 11.91
C HIS A 198 8.22 0.02 12.76
N ARG A 199 8.90 -0.98 12.18
CA ARG A 199 9.66 -1.97 12.96
C ARG A 199 10.78 -1.36 13.80
N GLY A 200 11.06 -1.97 14.95
CA GLY A 200 12.15 -1.57 15.84
C GLY A 200 11.91 -0.21 16.51
N GLU A 201 12.99 0.38 17.03
CA GLU A 201 12.91 1.60 17.82
C GLU A 201 12.98 2.88 16.98
N HIS A 202 12.27 3.91 17.42
CA HIS A 202 12.26 5.23 16.78
C HIS A 202 12.83 6.26 17.73
N ALA A 203 13.49 7.28 17.17
CA ALA A 203 14.00 8.39 17.96
C ALA A 203 12.90 9.01 18.83
N PRO A 204 13.20 9.45 20.06
CA PRO A 204 12.19 10.02 20.96
C PRO A 204 11.43 11.20 20.34
N ASP A 205 12.13 12.03 19.56
CA ASP A 205 11.64 13.22 18.87
C ASP A 205 10.95 12.94 17.52
N ASN A 206 10.86 11.67 17.09
CA ASN A 206 10.05 11.28 15.94
C ASN A 206 8.57 11.12 16.38
N PRO A 207 7.66 12.06 16.07
CA PRO A 207 6.26 11.97 16.50
C PRO A 207 5.48 10.89 15.75
N HIS A 208 5.89 10.55 14.53
CA HIS A 208 5.17 9.64 13.64
C HIS A 208 5.61 8.19 13.78
N LYS A 209 6.64 7.94 14.60
CA LYS A 209 7.21 6.61 14.89
C LYS A 209 7.35 5.75 13.63
N SER A 210 7.84 6.38 12.57
CA SER A 210 7.99 5.80 11.23
C SER A 210 9.29 6.26 10.57
N ARG A 211 9.75 5.48 9.58
CA ARG A 211 10.89 5.80 8.72
C ARG A 211 10.45 5.93 7.26
N SER A 212 11.34 6.50 6.45
CA SER A 212 11.14 6.62 5.02
C SER A 212 12.26 5.98 4.23
N GLN A 213 11.93 5.46 3.04
CA GLN A 213 12.90 4.99 2.06
C GLN A 213 13.83 6.13 1.60
N LEU A 214 14.98 5.76 1.04
CA LEU A 214 15.88 6.71 0.38
C LEU A 214 15.22 7.38 -0.83
N ARG A 215 15.66 8.59 -1.19
CA ARG A 215 15.13 9.34 -2.33
C ARG A 215 15.56 8.71 -3.66
N GLN A 216 14.77 7.76 -4.13
CA GLN A 216 14.92 7.08 -5.42
C GLN A 216 13.54 6.93 -6.08
N HIS A 217 13.22 7.75 -7.09
CA HIS A 217 11.86 7.85 -7.61
C HIS A 217 11.36 6.55 -8.27
N VAL A 218 12.21 5.87 -9.05
CA VAL A 218 11.83 4.60 -9.70
C VAL A 218 11.50 3.54 -8.65
N TRP A 219 12.38 3.39 -7.66
CA TRP A 219 12.16 2.42 -6.58
C TRP A 219 10.97 2.78 -5.71
N ALA A 220 10.81 4.07 -5.36
CA ALA A 220 9.67 4.52 -4.57
C ALA A 220 8.36 4.20 -5.28
N PHE A 221 8.27 4.46 -6.58
CA PHE A 221 7.11 4.11 -7.39
C PHE A 221 6.88 2.59 -7.44
N VAL A 222 7.86 1.82 -7.90
CA VAL A 222 7.71 0.36 -8.11
C VAL A 222 7.46 -0.38 -6.80
N SER A 223 8.10 0.04 -5.69
CA SER A 223 7.97 -0.64 -4.40
C SER A 223 6.60 -0.43 -3.75
N CYS A 224 6.02 0.78 -3.79
CA CYS A 224 4.69 1.03 -3.22
C CYS A 224 4.14 2.44 -3.57
N TYR A 225 4.23 2.89 -4.82
CA TYR A 225 3.69 4.21 -5.24
C TYR A 225 4.17 5.38 -4.35
N PHE A 226 5.44 5.41 -3.96
CA PHE A 226 6.02 6.40 -3.03
C PHE A 226 5.49 6.34 -1.59
N PHE A 227 4.59 5.41 -1.25
CA PHE A 227 4.08 5.21 0.11
C PHE A 227 5.19 4.84 1.11
N GLY A 228 6.31 4.31 0.62
CA GLY A 228 7.53 4.10 1.41
C GLY A 228 8.18 5.40 1.92
N TYR A 229 7.74 6.58 1.47
CA TYR A 229 8.02 7.87 2.12
C TYR A 229 7.03 8.09 3.27
N HIS A 230 7.03 7.11 4.19
CA HIS A 230 5.95 6.90 5.14
C HIS A 230 5.98 7.93 6.28
N TYR A 231 7.15 8.42 6.68
CA TYR A 231 7.22 9.56 7.59
C TYR A 231 6.54 10.79 6.99
N GLU A 232 6.85 11.12 5.75
CA GLU A 232 6.25 12.25 5.04
C GLU A 232 4.74 12.09 4.90
N HIS A 233 4.28 10.84 4.70
CA HIS A 233 2.88 10.49 4.65
C HIS A 233 2.15 10.80 5.98
N HIS A 234 2.68 10.34 7.11
CA HIS A 234 2.12 10.65 8.44
C HIS A 234 2.18 12.14 8.77
N ASP A 235 3.25 12.82 8.35
CA ASP A 235 3.44 14.25 8.61
C ASP A 235 2.53 15.16 7.79
N GLN A 236 2.23 14.74 6.56
CA GLN A 236 1.49 15.53 5.57
C GLN A 236 0.47 14.63 4.83
N PRO A 237 -0.56 14.12 5.52
CA PRO A 237 -1.52 13.17 4.95
C PRO A 237 -2.38 13.73 3.82
N PHE A 238 -2.38 15.05 3.63
CA PHE A 238 -3.01 15.72 2.48
C PHE A 238 -2.23 15.54 1.17
N LEU A 239 -1.01 14.99 1.21
CA LEU A 239 -0.23 14.71 0.02
C LEU A 239 -0.63 13.36 -0.59
N PRO A 240 -1.09 13.32 -1.85
CA PRO A 240 -1.33 12.07 -2.54
C PRO A 240 0.00 11.40 -2.87
N TRP A 241 -0.06 10.12 -3.19
CA TRP A 241 1.11 9.27 -3.39
C TRP A 241 2.13 9.87 -4.38
N TRP A 242 1.69 10.48 -5.49
CA TRP A 242 2.56 11.07 -6.51
C TRP A 242 3.24 12.40 -6.12
N ARG A 243 2.91 12.96 -4.95
CA ARG A 243 3.52 14.20 -4.42
C ARG A 243 4.38 13.99 -3.18
N LEU A 244 4.36 12.80 -2.56
CA LEU A 244 5.15 12.51 -1.35
C LEU A 244 6.65 12.81 -1.54
N TRP A 245 7.20 12.59 -2.73
CA TRP A 245 8.62 12.84 -3.03
C TRP A 245 9.04 14.31 -2.86
N GLN A 246 8.09 15.25 -2.95
CA GLN A 246 8.34 16.68 -2.78
C GLN A 246 8.58 17.05 -1.31
N ALA A 247 7.97 16.29 -0.39
CA ALA A 247 8.14 16.43 1.05
C ALA A 247 9.34 15.64 1.59
N LYS A 248 9.94 14.76 0.76
CA LYS A 248 11.04 13.89 1.17
C LYS A 248 12.21 14.70 1.72
N ARG A 249 12.59 14.38 2.97
CA ARG A 249 13.82 14.86 3.64
C ARG A 249 15.06 14.48 2.86
#